data_AF-A0A956B1U0-F1
#
_entry.id   AF-A0A956B1U0-F1
#
_cell.length_a   1.000
_cell.length_b   1.000
_cell.length_c   1.000
_cell.angle_alpha   90.00
_cell.angle_beta   90.00
_cell.angle_gamma   90.00
#
_symmetry.space_group_name_H-M   'P 1'
#
loop_
_entity.id
_entity.type
_entity.pdbx_description
1 polymer ?
#
loop_
_entity_poly.entity_id
_entity_poly.type
_entity_poly.pdbx_seq_one_letter_code
_entity_poly.pdbx_strand_id
1 'polypeptide(L)'
;MTTIKPEIVKALVTLQARLVDAVLALELPDLEEGEVLSGGPPPYRRLDCDGRALAYIRPRPRKRAVRVDITGLWRAPRSSPIATPNAGGAASLLVGNEGDLHDAVRFILATVESTRRAEARALERREHRTVEG
;
A
#
# COMPACT_ATOMS: atom_id res chain seq x y z
N MET A 1 -3.03 11.89 -29.52
CA MET A 1 -3.41 11.41 -28.17
C MET A 1 -4.04 10.04 -28.31
N THR A 2 -3.44 8.99 -27.75
CA THR A 2 -4.01 7.64 -27.84
C THR A 2 -5.23 7.54 -26.92
N THR A 3 -6.40 7.31 -27.50
CA THR A 3 -7.63 7.07 -26.74
C THR A 3 -7.45 5.79 -25.93
N ILE A 4 -7.55 5.89 -24.61
CA ILE A 4 -7.51 4.73 -23.72
C ILE A 4 -8.83 4.01 -23.85
N LYS A 5 -8.78 2.72 -24.18
CA LYS A 5 -9.99 1.97 -24.41
C LYS A 5 -10.76 1.71 -23.08
N PRO A 6 -12.10 1.85 -23.03
CA PRO A 6 -12.88 1.70 -21.80
C PRO A 6 -12.68 0.37 -21.07
N GLU A 7 -12.46 -0.72 -21.81
CA GLU A 7 -12.19 -2.06 -21.27
C GLU A 7 -10.91 -2.12 -20.44
N ILE A 8 -9.89 -1.32 -20.79
CA ILE A 8 -8.66 -1.21 -20.00
C ILE A 8 -8.97 -0.56 -18.65
N VAL A 9 -9.77 0.51 -18.66
CA VAL A 9 -10.17 1.19 -17.42
C VAL A 9 -10.95 0.22 -16.53
N LYS A 10 -11.95 -0.48 -17.07
CA LYS A 10 -12.73 -1.48 -16.34
C LYS A 10 -11.86 -2.61 -15.75
N ALA A 11 -10.92 -3.12 -16.53
CA ALA A 11 -10.00 -4.16 -16.05
C ALA A 11 -9.13 -3.67 -14.89
N LEU A 12 -8.62 -2.44 -14.95
CA LEU A 12 -7.81 -1.87 -13.86
C LEU A 12 -8.61 -1.57 -12.60
N VAL A 13 -9.86 -1.12 -12.73
CA VAL A 13 -10.76 -0.98 -11.58
C VAL A 13 -11.03 -2.33 -10.92
N THR A 14 -11.22 -3.38 -11.73
CA THR A 14 -11.38 -4.75 -11.22
C THR A 14 -10.11 -5.23 -10.50
N LEU A 15 -8.94 -4.99 -11.07
CA LEU A 15 -7.66 -5.35 -10.46
C LEU A 15 -7.42 -4.59 -9.15
N GLN A 16 -7.74 -3.30 -9.10
CA GLN A 16 -7.69 -2.50 -7.88
C GLN A 16 -8.63 -3.06 -6.81
N ALA A 17 -9.85 -3.45 -7.21
CA ALA A 17 -10.82 -4.03 -6.29
C ALA A 17 -10.28 -5.30 -5.63
N ARG A 18 -9.83 -6.24 -6.46
CA ARG A 18 -9.25 -7.50 -6.01
C ARG A 18 -8.02 -7.32 -5.13
N LEU A 19 -7.16 -6.35 -5.42
CA LEU A 19 -6.01 -6.05 -4.58
C LEU A 19 -6.43 -5.59 -3.18
N VAL A 20 -7.38 -4.66 -3.08
CA VAL A 20 -7.87 -4.17 -1.78
C VAL A 20 -8.54 -5.29 -1.02
N ASP A 21 -9.43 -6.04 -1.66
CA ASP A 21 -10.15 -7.15 -1.04
C ASP A 21 -9.18 -8.23 -0.53
N ALA A 22 -8.14 -8.55 -1.31
CA ALA A 22 -7.10 -9.51 -0.90
C ALA A 22 -6.26 -9.02 0.29
N VAL A 23 -6.01 -7.71 0.41
CA VAL A 23 -5.30 -7.15 1.56
C VAL A 23 -6.19 -7.16 2.81
N LEU A 24 -7.46 -6.77 2.68
CA LEU A 24 -8.41 -6.79 3.80
C LEU A 24 -8.68 -8.23 4.29
N ALA A 25 -8.67 -9.20 3.38
CA ALA A 25 -8.79 -10.62 3.71
C ALA A 25 -7.58 -11.19 4.51
N LEU A 26 -6.52 -10.42 4.72
CA LEU A 26 -5.42 -10.83 5.62
C LEU A 26 -5.81 -10.77 7.10
N GLU A 27 -6.95 -10.15 7.45
CA GLU A 27 -7.46 -10.02 8.82
C GLU A 27 -6.42 -9.45 9.80
N LEU A 28 -5.60 -8.49 9.33
CA LEU A 28 -4.65 -7.80 10.18
C LEU A 28 -5.41 -6.91 11.19
N PRO A 29 -5.01 -6.89 12.48
CA PRO A 29 -5.58 -5.96 13.45
C PRO A 29 -5.53 -4.52 12.94
N ASP A 30 -6.59 -3.76 13.16
CA ASP A 30 -6.71 -2.33 12.81
C ASP A 30 -6.54 -2.00 11.32
N LEU A 31 -6.50 -3.00 10.43
CA LEU A 31 -6.47 -2.81 8.99
C LEU A 31 -7.88 -2.62 8.45
N GLU A 32 -8.11 -1.51 7.78
CA GLU A 32 -9.40 -1.17 7.18
C GLU A 32 -9.25 -0.38 5.88
N GLU A 33 -10.35 -0.28 5.14
CA GLU A 33 -10.41 0.67 4.04
C GLU A 33 -10.70 2.07 4.58
N GLY A 34 -9.76 2.98 4.36
CA GLY A 34 -9.87 4.36 4.81
C GLY A 34 -10.63 5.25 3.83
N GLU A 35 -11.17 6.35 4.34
CA GLU A 35 -11.84 7.35 3.52
C GLU A 35 -10.83 8.23 2.75
N VAL A 36 -11.15 8.49 1.47
CA VAL A 36 -10.39 9.40 0.61
C VAL A 36 -11.19 10.70 0.47
N LEU A 37 -10.77 11.73 1.19
CA LEU A 37 -11.42 13.05 1.16
C LEU A 37 -11.02 13.93 -0.04
N SER A 38 -10.19 13.43 -0.96
CA SER A 38 -9.65 14.24 -2.06
C SER A 38 -10.60 14.35 -3.25
N GLY A 39 -10.80 15.57 -3.78
CA GLY A 39 -11.61 15.88 -4.98
C GLY A 39 -10.93 15.54 -6.32
N GLY A 40 -10.37 14.34 -6.46
CA GLY A 40 -9.75 13.85 -7.70
C GLY A 40 -10.61 12.81 -8.43
N PRO A 41 -10.37 12.56 -9.75
CA PRO A 41 -11.21 11.66 -10.52
C PRO A 41 -11.09 10.20 -10.03
N PRO A 42 -12.18 9.56 -9.56
CA PRO A 42 -12.15 8.20 -9.04
C PRO A 42 -11.71 7.14 -10.07
N PRO A 43 -11.33 5.93 -9.63
CA PRO A 43 -11.31 5.45 -8.24
C PRO A 43 -9.92 5.50 -7.59
N TYR A 44 -9.77 6.33 -6.56
CA TYR A 44 -8.67 6.31 -5.62
C TYR A 44 -9.17 5.60 -4.36
N ARG A 45 -8.48 4.54 -3.92
CA ARG A 45 -8.78 3.82 -2.68
C ARG A 45 -7.63 3.98 -1.70
N ARG A 46 -7.92 3.86 -0.40
CA ARG A 46 -6.94 4.03 0.67
C ARG A 46 -7.07 2.88 1.66
N LEU A 47 -5.94 2.35 2.08
CA LEU A 47 -5.86 1.42 3.20
C LEU A 47 -5.30 2.15 4.41
N ASP A 48 -5.93 1.96 5.56
CA ASP A 48 -5.50 2.44 6.87
C ASP A 48 -5.13 1.25 7.75
N CYS A 49 -4.13 1.43 8.60
CA CYS A 49 -3.70 0.42 9.57
C CYS A 49 -3.10 1.13 10.78
N ASP A 50 -3.30 0.61 12.00
CA ASP A 50 -2.83 1.24 13.25
C ASP A 50 -3.23 2.73 13.35
N GLY A 51 -4.44 3.09 12.89
CA GLY A 51 -4.97 4.45 12.93
C GLY A 51 -4.30 5.46 11.98
N ARG A 52 -3.50 5.01 11.00
CA ARG A 52 -2.80 5.88 10.04
C ARG A 52 -2.85 5.36 8.60
N ALA A 53 -2.68 6.26 7.64
CA ALA A 53 -2.66 5.92 6.22
C ALA A 53 -1.52 4.95 5.88
N LEU A 54 -1.85 3.76 5.39
CA LEU A 54 -0.92 2.72 4.96
C LEU A 54 -0.57 2.85 3.48
N ALA A 55 -1.58 2.82 2.61
CA ALA A 55 -1.37 2.81 1.17
C ALA A 55 -2.46 3.56 0.42
N TYR A 56 -2.07 4.23 -0.67
CA TYR A 56 -2.98 4.78 -1.67
C TYR A 56 -2.94 3.93 -2.93
N ILE A 57 -4.10 3.52 -3.42
CA ILE A 57 -4.23 2.58 -4.54
C ILE A 57 -5.04 3.27 -5.64
N ARG A 58 -4.50 3.32 -6.87
CA ARG A 58 -5.15 4.00 -8.00
C ARG A 58 -4.87 3.34 -9.35
N PRO A 59 -5.86 3.22 -10.24
CA PRO A 59 -5.63 2.85 -11.63
C PRO A 59 -4.76 3.89 -12.33
N ARG A 60 -3.85 3.42 -13.18
CA ARG A 60 -3.03 4.25 -14.09
C ARG A 60 -3.24 3.74 -15.52
N PRO A 61 -4.34 4.12 -16.20
CA PRO A 61 -4.68 3.54 -17.50
C PRO A 61 -3.61 3.74 -18.59
N ARG A 62 -2.91 4.89 -18.57
CA ARG A 62 -1.77 5.15 -19.49
C ARG A 62 -0.57 4.21 -19.27
N LYS A 63 -0.46 3.64 -18.07
CA LYS A 63 0.58 2.66 -17.69
C LYS A 63 0.06 1.23 -17.68
N ARG A 64 -1.24 1.03 -17.98
CA ARG A 64 -1.91 -0.28 -17.94
C ARG A 64 -1.67 -1.06 -16.64
N ALA A 65 -1.67 -0.34 -15.51
CA ALA A 65 -1.40 -0.92 -14.20
C ALA A 65 -2.15 -0.16 -13.10
N VAL A 66 -2.29 -0.77 -11.94
CA VAL A 66 -2.69 -0.15 -10.68
C VAL A 66 -1.43 0.25 -9.93
N ARG A 67 -1.38 1.49 -9.46
CA ARG A 67 -0.27 1.98 -8.64
C ARG A 67 -0.65 1.92 -7.17
N VAL A 68 0.26 1.41 -6.36
CA VAL A 68 0.17 1.35 -4.89
C VAL A 68 1.27 2.22 -4.33
N ASP A 69 0.92 3.30 -3.64
CA ASP A 69 1.87 4.22 -3.00
C ASP A 69 1.82 3.99 -1.48
N ILE A 70 2.88 3.42 -0.89
CA ILE A 70 3.03 3.23 0.56
C ILE A 70 3.46 4.55 1.21
N THR A 71 2.75 4.99 2.25
CA THR A 71 3.02 6.29 2.87
C THR A 71 4.36 6.29 3.63
N GLY A 72 4.95 7.48 3.81
CA GLY A 72 6.22 7.64 4.52
C GLY A 72 6.16 7.35 6.04
N LEU A 73 4.98 7.03 6.57
CA LEU A 73 4.79 6.68 7.98
C LEU A 73 5.18 5.22 8.28
N TRP A 74 5.44 4.42 7.24
CA TRP A 74 5.69 2.98 7.35
C TRP A 74 7.11 2.62 6.92
N ARG A 75 7.60 1.51 7.46
CA ARG A 75 8.91 0.92 7.12
C ARG A 75 8.74 -0.17 6.07
N ALA A 76 8.61 0.26 4.82
CA ALA A 76 8.51 -0.66 3.69
C ALA A 76 9.77 -1.53 3.52
N PRO A 77 9.63 -2.80 3.07
CA PRO A 77 10.76 -3.63 2.67
C PRO A 77 11.61 -2.96 1.58
N ARG A 78 12.91 -3.25 1.56
CA ARG A 78 13.87 -2.60 0.66
C ARG A 78 13.71 -2.94 -0.81
N SER A 79 13.13 -4.10 -1.14
CA SER A 79 13.02 -4.55 -2.52
C SER A 79 11.71 -5.28 -2.77
N SER A 80 11.18 -5.04 -3.97
CA SER A 80 10.11 -5.82 -4.59
C SER A 80 10.33 -5.80 -6.10
N PRO A 81 10.09 -6.90 -6.84
CA PRO A 81 10.22 -6.93 -8.29
C PRO A 81 9.32 -5.91 -8.99
N ILE A 82 8.20 -5.56 -8.36
CA ILE A 82 7.21 -4.62 -8.89
C ILE A 82 7.38 -3.19 -8.35
N ALA A 83 8.46 -2.93 -7.59
CA ALA A 83 8.74 -1.62 -7.05
C ALA A 83 9.12 -0.64 -8.17
N THR A 84 8.55 0.55 -8.12
CA THR A 84 8.96 1.65 -9.00
C THR A 84 10.14 2.40 -8.40
N PRO A 85 11.21 2.67 -9.16
CA PRO A 85 12.30 3.53 -8.70
C PRO A 85 11.77 4.95 -8.42
N ASN A 86 12.40 5.63 -7.45
CA ASN A 86 12.10 7.02 -7.05
C ASN A 86 10.64 7.23 -6.60
N ALA A 87 10.13 6.33 -5.76
CA ALA A 87 8.83 6.47 -5.13
C ALA A 87 8.74 7.74 -4.26
N GLY A 88 7.59 8.43 -4.26
CA GLY A 88 7.25 9.39 -3.22
C GLY A 88 6.59 8.65 -2.06
N GLY A 89 7.09 8.84 -0.82
CA GLY A 89 6.68 8.05 0.36
C GLY A 89 7.73 7.00 0.74
N ALA A 90 7.29 5.90 1.35
CA ALA A 90 8.19 4.79 1.74
C ALA A 90 8.48 3.83 0.58
N ALA A 91 7.50 3.56 -0.26
CA ALA A 91 7.62 2.72 -1.46
C ALA A 91 6.48 2.98 -2.45
N SER A 92 6.66 2.61 -3.71
CA SER A 92 5.60 2.62 -4.72
C SER A 92 5.71 1.37 -5.60
N LEU A 93 4.59 0.74 -5.91
CA LEU A 93 4.49 -0.50 -6.69
C LEU A 93 3.62 -0.29 -7.92
N LEU A 94 3.88 -1.05 -9.00
CA LEU A 94 3.01 -1.15 -10.17
C LEU A 94 2.49 -2.57 -10.34
N VAL A 95 1.18 -2.71 -10.21
CA VAL A 95 0.45 -3.98 -10.31
C VAL A 95 -0.24 -4.03 -11.67
N GLY A 96 0.30 -4.79 -12.61
CA GLY A 96 -0.23 -4.94 -13.97
C GLY A 96 -0.97 -6.25 -14.20
N ASN A 97 -0.71 -7.27 -13.39
CA ASN A 97 -1.25 -8.62 -13.55
C ASN A 97 -1.49 -9.30 -12.19
N GLU A 98 -1.95 -10.56 -12.24
CA GLU A 98 -2.27 -11.36 -11.06
C GLU A 98 -1.04 -11.73 -10.20
N GLY A 99 0.10 -12.02 -10.82
CA GLY A 99 1.35 -12.27 -10.10
C GLY A 99 1.79 -11.04 -9.31
N ASP A 100 1.71 -9.87 -9.95
CA ASP A 100 2.01 -8.60 -9.28
C ASP A 100 1.04 -8.32 -8.11
N LEU A 101 -0.21 -8.78 -8.20
CA LEU A 101 -1.19 -8.61 -7.11
C LEU A 101 -0.71 -9.37 -5.87
N HIS A 102 -0.32 -10.63 -6.03
CA HIS A 102 0.20 -11.44 -4.93
C HIS A 102 1.47 -10.81 -4.31
N ASP A 103 2.37 -10.30 -5.15
CA ASP A 103 3.57 -9.61 -4.68
C ASP A 103 3.24 -8.31 -3.92
N ALA A 104 2.23 -7.55 -4.38
CA ALA A 104 1.78 -6.35 -3.70
C ALA A 104 1.16 -6.67 -2.33
N VAL A 105 0.32 -7.70 -2.23
CA VAL A 105 -0.28 -8.15 -0.96
C VAL A 105 0.83 -8.53 0.03
N ARG A 106 1.78 -9.36 -0.40
CA ARG A 106 2.93 -9.76 0.44
C ARG A 106 3.78 -8.57 0.88
N PHE A 107 3.98 -7.60 0.00
CA PHE A 107 4.75 -6.40 0.31
C PHE A 107 4.04 -5.52 1.35
N ILE A 108 2.72 -5.36 1.24
CA ILE A 108 1.92 -4.60 2.21
C ILE A 108 1.95 -5.28 3.58
N LEU A 109 1.75 -6.60 3.64
CA LEU A 109 1.87 -7.36 4.88
C LEU A 109 3.25 -7.18 5.54
N ALA A 110 4.32 -7.38 4.77
CA ALA A 110 5.69 -7.23 5.26
C ALA A 110 5.99 -5.78 5.73
N THR A 111 5.36 -4.78 5.12
CA THR A 111 5.46 -3.38 5.55
C THR A 111 4.85 -3.17 6.94
N VAL A 112 3.66 -3.71 7.18
CA VAL A 112 2.99 -3.64 8.49
C VAL A 112 3.83 -4.34 9.56
N GLU A 113 4.23 -5.58 9.30
CA GLU A 113 5.05 -6.36 10.24
C GLU A 113 6.39 -5.70 10.57
N SER A 114 7.09 -5.20 9.55
CA SER A 114 8.38 -4.49 9.71
C SER A 114 8.24 -3.26 10.60
N THR A 115 7.14 -2.52 10.42
CA THR A 115 6.87 -1.29 11.18
C THR A 115 6.53 -1.60 12.63
N ARG A 116 5.59 -2.52 12.88
CA ARG A 116 5.22 -2.95 14.23
C ARG A 116 6.40 -3.50 15.02
N ARG A 117 7.24 -4.35 14.39
CA ARG A 117 8.49 -4.85 15.02
C ARG A 117 9.47 -3.73 15.35
N ALA A 118 9.55 -2.69 14.53
CA ALA A 118 10.45 -1.57 14.80
C ALA A 118 9.94 -0.68 15.94
N GLU A 119 8.63 -0.50 16.04
CA GLU A 119 7.98 0.26 17.12
C GLU A 119 8.09 -0.46 18.46
N ALA A 120 7.84 -1.78 18.51
CA ALA A 120 8.04 -2.59 19.71
C ALA A 120 9.48 -2.45 20.26
N ARG A 121 10.49 -2.62 19.40
CA ARG A 121 11.91 -2.42 19.76
C ARG A 121 12.26 -1.00 20.18
N ALA A 122 11.50 -0.01 19.74
CA ALA A 122 11.71 1.38 20.14
C ALA A 122 11.10 1.67 21.52
N LEU A 123 9.96 1.04 21.83
CA LEU A 123 9.30 1.10 23.12
C LEU A 123 10.18 0.46 24.21
N GLU A 124 10.62 -0.79 24.01
CA GLU A 124 11.53 -1.51 24.93
C GLU A 124 12.77 -0.68 25.28
N ARG A 125 13.37 -0.01 24.28
CA ARG A 125 14.55 0.85 24.47
C ARG A 125 14.27 2.11 25.27
N ARG A 126 13.04 2.66 25.19
CA ARG A 126 12.65 3.83 25.98
C ARG A 126 12.45 3.44 27.44
N GLU A 127 11.78 2.32 27.69
CA GLU A 127 11.51 1.81 29.04
C GLU A 127 12.82 1.48 29.78
N HIS A 128 13.77 0.81 29.11
CA HIS A 128 15.08 0.52 29.70
C HIS A 128 15.88 1.79 30.06
N ARG A 129 15.74 2.86 29.27
CA ARG A 129 16.42 4.15 29.55
C ARG A 129 15.81 4.89 30.75
N THR A 130 14.54 4.67 31.06
CA THR A 130 13.85 5.33 32.19
C THR A 130 14.15 4.66 33.54
N VAL A 131 14.62 3.41 33.55
CA VAL A 131 14.99 2.70 34.78
C VAL A 131 16.42 3.02 35.24
N GLU A 132 17.26 3.53 34.35
CA GLU A 132 18.68 3.85 34.62
C GLU A 132 18.95 5.34 34.91
N GLY A 133 17.92 6.20 34.95
CA GLY A 133 18.04 7.64 35.20
C GLY A 133 17.17 8.10 36.36
#